data_AF-A0AAV4JPX1-F1
#
_entry.id   AF-A0AAV4JPX1-F1
#
_cell.length_a   1.000
_cell.length_b   1.000
_cell.length_c   1.000
_cell.angle_alpha   90.00
_cell.angle_beta   90.00
_cell.angle_gamma   90.00
#
_symmetry.space_group_name_H-M   'P 1'
#
loop_
_entity.id
_entity.type
_entity.pdbx_description
1 polymer ?
#
loop_
_entity_poly.entity_id
_entity_poly.type
_entity_poly.pdbx_seq_one_letter_code
_entity_poly.pdbx_strand_id
1 'polypeptide(L)'
;MEDAPLDERCGRFADYILRNYIDSALSDFPHPDFPPEIWTGTGTGNTTNSCESFHKYFGENFTSPHPNIYKFIEGLQNKQKIIIIKRQSIVNPVCKRKQKLRKERKMSELSRQYEEGELTCAEFLDKMSKRMMRAHL
;
A
#
# COMPACT_ATOMS: atom_id res chain seq x y z
N MET A 1 -5.34 -1.28 -39.71
CA MET A 1 -4.27 -1.14 -38.69
C MET A 1 -3.46 0.07 -39.12
N GLU A 2 -4.04 1.27 -39.02
CA GLU A 2 -3.55 2.45 -39.76
C GLU A 2 -3.67 3.76 -38.96
N ASP A 3 -3.78 3.67 -37.62
CA ASP A 3 -3.95 4.85 -36.74
C ASP A 3 -2.83 4.96 -35.68
N ALA A 4 -1.66 4.39 -35.93
CA ALA A 4 -0.50 4.62 -35.05
C ALA A 4 0.16 5.97 -35.42
N PRO A 5 0.35 6.90 -34.46
CA PRO A 5 1.07 8.14 -34.75
C PRO A 5 2.46 7.82 -35.33
N LEU A 6 2.80 8.41 -36.48
CA LEU A 6 4.09 8.23 -37.19
C LEU A 6 5.30 8.80 -36.43
N ASP A 7 5.14 9.13 -35.15
CA ASP A 7 6.20 9.65 -34.30
C ASP A 7 6.94 8.50 -33.61
N GLU A 8 8.22 8.34 -33.95
CA GLU A 8 9.11 7.35 -33.34
C GLU A 8 9.14 7.45 -31.80
N ARG A 9 8.94 8.64 -31.24
CA ARG A 9 8.85 8.85 -29.78
C ARG A 9 7.65 8.15 -29.18
N CYS A 10 6.51 8.14 -29.88
CA CYS A 10 5.31 7.41 -29.46
C CYS A 10 5.57 5.91 -29.48
N GLY A 11 6.24 5.39 -30.50
CA GLY A 11 6.66 3.98 -30.58
C GLY A 11 7.58 3.60 -29.43
N ARG A 12 8.65 4.37 -29.19
CA ARG A 12 9.59 4.11 -28.08
C ARG A 12 8.94 4.19 -26.71
N PHE A 13 8.02 5.12 -26.52
CA PHE A 13 7.25 5.21 -25.28
C PHE A 13 6.34 4.01 -25.09
N ALA A 14 5.60 3.58 -26.13
CA ALA A 14 4.75 2.40 -26.09
C ALA A 14 5.56 1.13 -25.80
N ASP A 15 6.70 0.95 -26.45
CA ASP A 15 7.63 -0.17 -26.19
C ASP A 15 8.14 -0.17 -24.75
N TYR A 16 8.48 1.01 -24.22
CA TYR A 16 8.90 1.14 -22.82
C TYR A 16 7.78 0.70 -21.87
N ILE A 17 6.55 1.15 -22.09
CA ILE A 17 5.41 0.76 -21.26
C ILE A 17 5.15 -0.75 -21.36
N LEU A 18 5.16 -1.30 -22.58
CA LEU A 18 4.94 -2.72 -22.82
C LEU A 18 5.96 -3.58 -22.07
N ARG A 19 7.26 -3.26 -22.20
CA ARG A 19 8.35 -4.04 -21.59
C ARG A 19 8.41 -3.92 -20.06
N ASN A 20 8.05 -2.76 -19.51
CA ASN A 20 8.26 -2.50 -18.07
C ASN A 20 6.99 -2.73 -17.22
N TYR A 21 5.80 -2.63 -17.82
CA TYR A 21 4.54 -2.56 -17.05
C TYR A 21 3.45 -3.52 -17.52
N ILE A 22 3.53 -4.09 -18.73
CA ILE A 22 2.47 -4.94 -19.29
C ILE A 22 2.94 -6.38 -19.45
N ASP A 23 4.03 -6.59 -20.19
CA ASP A 23 4.53 -7.92 -20.50
C ASP A 23 5.62 -8.33 -19.50
N SER A 24 5.23 -9.14 -18.52
CA SER A 24 6.16 -9.69 -17.53
C SER A 24 7.26 -10.57 -18.12
N ALA A 25 7.07 -11.14 -19.32
CA ALA A 25 8.06 -11.97 -19.98
C ALA A 25 9.11 -11.14 -20.75
N LEU A 26 8.78 -9.90 -21.12
CA LEU A 26 9.70 -8.96 -21.75
C LEU A 26 10.37 -8.00 -20.77
N SER A 27 10.01 -8.09 -19.49
CA SER A 27 10.63 -7.28 -18.45
C SER A 27 12.03 -7.79 -18.15
N ASP A 28 13.00 -6.87 -18.11
CA ASP A 28 14.36 -7.16 -17.61
C ASP A 28 14.36 -7.56 -16.11
N PHE A 29 13.21 -7.43 -15.44
CA PHE A 29 13.01 -7.80 -14.04
C PHE A 29 12.15 -9.07 -13.91
N PRO A 30 12.49 -9.98 -12.98
CA PRO A 30 11.77 -11.25 -12.79
C PRO A 30 10.28 -11.08 -12.42
N HIS A 31 9.90 -9.89 -11.97
CA HIS A 31 8.51 -9.43 -11.89
C HIS A 31 8.48 -7.91 -12.22
N PRO A 32 7.61 -7.44 -13.14
CA PRO A 32 7.45 -6.01 -13.36
C PRO A 32 7.00 -5.33 -12.06
N ASP A 33 7.56 -4.16 -11.76
CA ASP A 33 7.36 -3.48 -10.48
C ASP A 33 5.90 -3.06 -10.22
N PHE A 34 5.11 -2.95 -11.29
CA PHE A 34 3.71 -2.54 -11.32
C PHE A 34 2.96 -3.31 -12.41
N PRO A 35 2.63 -4.59 -12.20
CA PRO A 35 1.95 -5.40 -13.19
C PRO A 35 0.51 -4.89 -13.41
N PRO A 36 -0.10 -5.19 -14.58
CA PRO A 36 -1.47 -4.77 -14.94
C PRO A 36 -2.47 -4.94 -13.81
N GLU A 37 -2.45 -6.06 -13.12
CA GLU A 37 -3.38 -6.43 -12.05
C GLU A 37 -3.44 -5.40 -10.90
N ILE A 38 -2.37 -4.61 -10.68
CA ILE A 38 -2.34 -3.55 -9.66
C ILE A 38 -3.10 -2.29 -10.11
N TRP A 39 -3.05 -1.93 -11.40
CA TRP A 39 -3.62 -0.68 -11.92
C TRP A 39 -4.88 -0.86 -12.78
N THR A 40 -5.11 -2.05 -13.34
CA THR A 40 -6.31 -2.39 -14.12
C THR A 40 -7.50 -2.79 -13.24
N GLY A 41 -7.31 -2.85 -11.93
CA GLY A 41 -8.38 -2.73 -10.94
C GLY A 41 -9.55 -3.69 -11.11
N THR A 42 -9.39 -4.95 -10.73
CA THR A 42 -10.52 -5.77 -10.23
C THR A 42 -10.65 -5.67 -8.71
N GLY A 43 -10.28 -4.50 -8.15
CA GLY A 43 -10.38 -4.22 -6.72
C GLY A 43 -11.82 -3.87 -6.36
N THR A 44 -12.40 -4.64 -5.47
CA THR A 44 -13.76 -4.48 -4.95
C THR A 44 -14.03 -3.05 -4.46
N GLY A 45 -14.90 -2.34 -5.16
CA GLY A 45 -15.52 -1.08 -4.71
C GLY A 45 -14.88 0.17 -5.29
N ASN A 46 -15.66 0.88 -6.10
CA ASN A 46 -15.39 2.19 -6.69
C ASN A 46 -15.22 3.32 -5.64
N THR A 47 -14.31 3.19 -4.69
CA THR A 47 -14.05 4.24 -3.70
C THR A 47 -12.71 4.90 -3.98
N THR A 48 -12.77 6.15 -4.45
CA THR A 48 -11.62 7.04 -4.66
C THR A 48 -10.88 7.40 -3.38
N ASN A 49 -11.36 6.96 -2.21
CA ASN A 49 -10.77 7.19 -0.87
C ASN A 49 -9.26 6.95 -0.81
N SER A 50 -8.76 5.90 -1.47
CA SER A 50 -7.32 5.59 -1.50
C SER A 50 -6.53 6.63 -2.29
N CYS A 51 -7.03 7.02 -3.47
CA CYS A 51 -6.43 8.06 -4.30
C CYS A 51 -6.50 9.43 -3.61
N GLU A 52 -7.65 9.79 -3.04
CA GLU A 52 -7.87 11.04 -2.30
C GLU A 52 -6.95 11.13 -1.08
N SER A 53 -6.83 10.05 -0.31
CA SER A 53 -5.92 9.98 0.84
C SER A 53 -4.47 10.13 0.41
N PHE A 54 -4.08 9.51 -0.72
CA PHE A 54 -2.74 9.67 -1.27
C PHE A 54 -2.49 11.12 -1.66
N HIS A 55 -3.38 11.74 -2.43
CA HIS A 55 -3.21 13.12 -2.89
C HIS A 55 -3.22 14.12 -1.74
N LYS A 56 -4.08 13.94 -0.74
CA LYS A 56 -4.11 14.75 0.48
C LYS A 56 -2.75 14.68 1.20
N TYR A 57 -2.29 13.48 1.54
CA TYR A 57 -1.02 13.31 2.24
C TYR A 57 0.18 13.76 1.38
N PHE A 58 0.14 13.51 0.07
CA PHE A 58 1.20 13.94 -0.83
C PHE A 58 1.25 15.47 -0.90
N GLY A 59 0.09 16.12 -0.98
CA GLY A 59 -0.09 17.56 -0.93
C GLY A 59 0.46 18.21 0.34
N GLU A 60 0.37 17.54 1.51
CA GLU A 60 0.96 18.02 2.77
C GLU A 60 2.49 18.22 2.71
N ASN A 61 3.19 17.62 1.74
CA ASN A 61 4.63 17.85 1.54
C ASN A 61 4.94 19.19 0.86
N PHE A 62 3.91 19.90 0.37
CA PHE A 62 4.04 21.15 -0.37
C PHE A 62 3.29 22.27 0.36
N THR A 63 4.04 23.22 0.89
CA THR A 63 3.49 24.41 1.58
C THR A 63 3.13 25.55 0.63
N SER A 64 3.54 25.45 -0.64
CA SER A 64 3.26 26.42 -1.70
C SER A 64 2.32 25.80 -2.74
N PRO A 65 1.36 26.55 -3.29
CA PRO A 65 0.56 26.14 -4.45
C PRO A 65 1.42 25.79 -5.68
N HIS A 66 2.60 26.40 -5.80
CA HIS A 66 3.56 26.16 -6.86
C HIS A 66 4.93 25.84 -6.24
N PRO A 67 5.13 24.61 -5.75
CA PRO A 67 6.43 24.21 -5.22
C PRO A 67 7.45 24.20 -6.36
N ASN A 68 8.70 24.58 -6.05
CA ASN A 68 9.80 24.41 -6.98
C ASN A 68 9.88 22.94 -7.45
N ILE A 69 10.14 22.70 -8.73
CA ILE A 69 10.27 21.35 -9.31
C ILE A 69 11.24 20.44 -8.52
N TYR A 70 12.32 20.99 -7.95
CA TYR A 70 13.23 20.22 -7.11
C TYR A 70 12.58 19.74 -5.81
N LYS A 71 11.73 20.58 -5.20
CA LYS A 71 10.93 20.21 -4.02
C LYS A 71 9.87 19.17 -4.35
N PHE A 72 9.25 19.29 -5.52
CA PHE A 72 8.32 18.28 -6.03
C PHE A 72 9.00 16.91 -6.21
N ILE A 73 10.16 16.89 -6.86
CA ILE A 73 10.96 15.67 -7.06
C ILE A 73 11.40 15.07 -5.72
N GLU A 74 11.85 15.90 -4.77
CA GLU A 74 12.22 15.46 -3.42
C GLU A 74 11.03 14.76 -2.72
N GLY A 75 9.84 15.35 -2.80
CA GLY A 75 8.60 14.75 -2.28
C GLY A 75 8.30 13.38 -2.91
N LEU A 76 8.41 13.27 -4.23
CA LEU A 76 8.21 11.99 -4.95
C LEU A 76 9.22 10.93 -4.53
N GLN A 77 10.50 11.27 -4.46
CA GLN A 77 11.55 10.34 -4.06
C GLN A 77 11.34 9.84 -2.62
N ASN A 78 10.95 10.74 -1.71
CA ASN A 78 10.64 10.36 -0.33
C ASN A 78 9.46 9.39 -0.26
N LYS A 79 8.43 9.59 -1.08
CA LYS A 79 7.31 8.64 -1.21
C LYS A 79 7.76 7.28 -1.72
N GLN A 80 8.55 7.25 -2.78
CA GLN A 80 9.09 6.02 -3.34
C GLN A 80 9.93 5.25 -2.31
N LYS A 81 10.80 5.94 -1.55
CA LYS A 81 11.59 5.32 -0.46
C LYS A 81 10.69 4.63 0.57
N ILE A 82 9.62 5.29 1.04
CA ILE A 82 8.69 4.69 2.02
C ILE A 82 8.00 3.46 1.44
N ILE A 83 7.57 3.51 0.17
CA ILE A 83 6.92 2.39 -0.51
C ILE A 83 7.89 1.20 -0.62
N ILE A 84 9.13 1.45 -1.04
CA ILE A 84 10.18 0.42 -1.16
C ILE A 84 10.46 -0.21 0.22
N ILE A 85 10.62 0.59 1.28
CA ILE A 85 10.84 0.08 2.65
C ILE A 85 9.66 -0.78 3.11
N LYS A 86 8.42 -0.34 2.86
CA LYS A 86 7.23 -1.12 3.20
C LYS A 86 7.19 -2.43 2.42
N ARG A 87 7.44 -2.40 1.12
CA ARG A 87 7.52 -3.59 0.26
C ARG A 87 8.58 -4.57 0.79
N GLN A 88 9.78 -4.08 1.08
CA GLN A 88 10.86 -4.87 1.63
C GLN A 88 10.49 -5.49 2.98
N SER A 89 9.74 -4.78 3.83
CA SER A 89 9.26 -5.32 5.11
C SER A 89 8.20 -6.42 4.97
N ILE A 90 7.53 -6.51 3.82
CA ILE A 90 6.59 -7.60 3.51
C ILE A 90 7.36 -8.83 3.03
N VAL A 91 8.30 -8.64 2.11
CA VAL A 91 9.13 -9.72 1.54
C VAL A 91 10.09 -10.29 2.58
N ASN A 92 10.74 -9.41 3.34
CA ASN A 92 11.66 -9.74 4.42
C ASN A 92 11.06 -9.23 5.73
N PRO A 93 10.14 -9.99 6.35
CA PRO A 93 9.50 -9.57 7.58
C PRO A 93 10.54 -9.44 8.68
N VAL A 94 10.79 -8.19 9.11
CA VAL A 94 11.55 -7.92 10.32
C VAL A 94 10.85 -8.63 11.46
N CYS A 95 11.61 -9.38 12.27
CA CYS A 95 11.07 -10.11 13.41
C CYS A 95 10.29 -9.12 14.29
N LYS A 96 8.96 -9.28 14.33
CA LYS A 96 8.08 -8.39 15.08
C LYS A 96 8.57 -8.36 16.53
N ARG A 97 8.74 -7.16 17.09
CA ARG A 97 9.14 -6.98 18.49
C ARG A 97 8.29 -7.89 19.38
N LYS A 98 8.91 -8.70 20.25
CA LYS A 98 8.25 -9.76 21.05
C LYS A 98 6.92 -9.32 21.69
N GLN A 99 6.84 -8.06 22.12
CA GLN A 99 5.63 -7.46 22.70
C GLN A 99 4.45 -7.36 21.71
N LYS A 100 4.69 -7.04 20.44
CA LYS A 100 3.65 -6.97 19.39
C LYS A 100 3.10 -8.36 19.09
N LEU A 101 3.97 -9.36 18.96
CA LEU A 101 3.58 -10.76 18.75
C LEU A 101 2.71 -11.29 19.89
N ARG A 102 3.09 -11.02 21.15
CA ARG A 102 2.29 -11.41 22.32
C ARG A 102 0.88 -10.79 22.28
N LYS A 103 0.79 -9.52 21.88
CA LYS A 103 -0.50 -8.81 21.76
C LYS A 103 -1.37 -9.40 20.65
N GLU A 104 -0.79 -9.67 19.48
CA GLU A 104 -1.51 -10.29 18.35
C GLU A 104 -2.01 -11.68 18.72
N ARG A 105 -1.16 -12.54 19.31
CA ARG A 105 -1.56 -13.88 19.76
C ARG A 105 -2.74 -13.83 20.73
N LYS A 106 -2.68 -12.96 21.74
CA LYS A 106 -3.77 -12.80 22.70
C LYS A 106 -5.08 -12.33 22.05
N MET A 107 -5.00 -11.49 21.02
CA MET A 107 -6.17 -11.02 20.28
C MET A 107 -6.78 -12.13 19.43
N SER A 108 -5.95 -12.89 18.72
CA SER A 108 -6.39 -14.05 17.95
C SER A 108 -7.03 -15.10 18.86
N GLU A 109 -6.46 -15.34 20.04
CA GLU A 109 -6.98 -16.30 21.01
C GLU A 109 -8.34 -15.88 21.58
N LEU A 110 -8.52 -14.62 21.97
CA LEU A 110 -9.82 -14.11 22.41
C LEU A 110 -10.88 -14.16 21.30
N SER A 111 -10.48 -13.91 20.05
CA SER A 111 -11.40 -13.98 18.90
C SER A 111 -11.85 -15.42 18.66
N ARG A 112 -10.91 -16.38 18.72
CA ARG A 112 -11.21 -17.81 18.64
C ARG A 112 -12.17 -18.27 19.73
N GLN A 113 -11.91 -17.89 20.99
CA GLN A 113 -12.78 -18.24 22.13
C GLN A 113 -14.20 -17.68 21.97
N TYR A 114 -14.34 -16.51 21.36
CA TYR A 114 -15.65 -15.93 21.06
C TYR A 114 -16.37 -16.68 19.92
N GLU A 115 -15.65 -17.03 18.84
CA GLU A 115 -16.19 -17.81 17.72
C GLU A 115 -16.62 -19.22 18.14
N GLU A 116 -15.88 -19.84 19.06
CA GLU A 116 -16.20 -21.15 19.64
C GLU A 116 -17.32 -21.09 20.69
N GLY A 117 -17.82 -19.90 21.02
CA GLY A 117 -18.90 -19.70 22.00
C GLY A 117 -18.46 -19.85 23.47
N GLU A 118 -17.16 -19.97 23.73
CA GLU A 118 -16.59 -20.03 25.09
C GLU A 118 -16.68 -18.68 25.82
N LEU A 119 -16.81 -17.59 25.07
CA LEU A 119 -17.01 -16.24 25.59
C LEU A 119 -18.31 -15.66 25.09
N THR A 120 -19.05 -15.03 26.01
CA THR A 120 -20.15 -14.17 25.62
C THR A 120 -19.63 -12.86 24.99
N CYS A 121 -20.45 -12.21 24.17
CA CYS A 121 -20.09 -10.94 23.54
C CYS A 121 -19.68 -9.87 24.56
N ALA A 122 -20.36 -9.82 25.70
CA ALA A 122 -20.02 -8.89 26.78
C ALA A 122 -18.63 -9.16 27.38
N GLU A 123 -18.28 -10.43 27.63
CA GLU A 123 -16.96 -10.81 28.17
C GLU A 123 -15.83 -10.58 27.17
N PHE A 124 -16.08 -10.86 25.90
CA PHE A 124 -15.14 -10.55 24.82
C PHE A 124 -14.87 -9.05 24.76
N LEU A 125 -15.93 -8.23 24.75
CA LEU A 125 -15.83 -6.78 24.73
C LEU A 125 -15.14 -6.23 25.96
N ASP A 126 -15.41 -6.73 27.17
CA ASP A 126 -14.72 -6.31 28.40
C ASP A 126 -13.22 -6.64 28.36
N LYS A 127 -12.87 -7.87 27.95
CA LYS A 127 -11.46 -8.29 27.80
C LYS A 127 -10.73 -7.49 26.72
N MET A 128 -11.42 -7.08 25.67
CA MET A 128 -10.91 -6.22 24.59
C MET A 128 -10.86 -4.73 24.98
N SER A 129 -11.82 -4.24 25.78
CA SER A 129 -12.01 -2.82 26.14
C SER A 129 -11.16 -2.38 27.33
N LYS A 130 -10.85 -3.27 28.28
CA LYS A 130 -9.83 -3.06 29.34
C LYS A 130 -8.46 -2.64 28.77
N ARG A 131 -8.26 -2.79 27.45
CA ARG A 131 -7.12 -2.29 26.67
C ARG A 131 -7.32 -0.88 26.10
N MET A 132 -8.54 -0.49 25.70
CA MET A 132 -8.86 0.84 25.15
C MET A 132 -8.73 1.93 26.23
N MET A 133 -9.18 1.65 27.45
CA MET A 133 -9.15 2.61 28.57
C MET A 133 -7.75 2.90 29.12
N ARG A 134 -6.74 2.06 28.85
CA ARG A 134 -5.34 2.29 29.29
C ARG A 134 -4.49 3.10 28.29
N ALA A 135 -5.07 3.51 27.16
CA ALA A 135 -4.36 4.32 26.16
C ALA A 135 -4.63 5.83 26.29
N HIS A 136 -5.44 6.26 27.28
CA HIS A 136 -5.86 7.65 27.50
C HIS A 136 -5.62 8.15 28.94
N LEU A 137 -4.66 7.55 29.66
CA LEU A 137 -4.14 8.06 30.92
C LEU A 137 -2.62 8.13 30.85
#